data_AF-A0ABD0MX47-F1
#
_entry.id   AF-A0ABD0MX47-F1
#
_cell.length_a   1.000
_cell.length_b   1.000
_cell.length_c   1.000
_cell.angle_alpha   90.00
_cell.angle_beta   90.00
_cell.angle_gamma   90.00
#
_symmetry.space_group_name_H-M   'P 1'
#
loop_
_entity.id
_entity.type
_entity.pdbx_description
1 polymer ?
#
loop_
_entity_poly.entity_id
_entity_poly.type
_entity_poly.pdbx_seq_one_letter_code
_entity_poly.pdbx_strand_id
1 'polypeptide(L)' 'ACDLTLDPNTAHTRLSLSAGNKQAKCDRDNQPYPDHPERFEYCEQVLCEESLTGRCYWEVEWSGWGHVAVAYKGISRK' A
#
# COMPACT_ATOMS: atom_id res chain seq x y z
N ALA A 1 17.96 -4.05 -6.58
CA ALA A 1 16.82 -3.54 -5.80
C ALA A 1 15.57 -4.23 -6.29
N CYS A 2 14.60 -4.46 -5.41
CA CYS A 2 13.28 -4.98 -5.78
C CYS A 2 12.46 -3.85 -6.37
N ASP A 3 11.81 -4.10 -7.49
CA ASP A 3 10.89 -3.15 -8.09
C ASP A 3 9.49 -3.44 -7.56
N LEU A 4 9.01 -2.60 -6.65
CA LEU A 4 7.74 -2.80 -5.94
C LEU A 4 6.69 -1.82 -6.41
N THR A 5 5.48 -2.29 -6.70
CA THR A 5 4.33 -1.47 -7.07
C THR A 5 3.22 -1.65 -6.05
N LEU A 6 2.59 -0.55 -5.66
CA LEU A 6 1.48 -0.58 -4.71
C LEU A 6 0.22 -1.15 -5.38
N ASP A 7 -0.43 -2.10 -4.70
CA ASP A 7 -1.64 -2.73 -5.21
C ASP A 7 -2.89 -1.88 -4.86
N PRO A 8 -3.57 -1.29 -5.87
CA PRO A 8 -4.77 -0.49 -5.66
C PRO A 8 -5.94 -1.26 -5.02
N ASN A 9 -5.95 -2.59 -5.12
CA ASN A 9 -6.98 -3.43 -4.53
C ASN A 9 -6.82 -3.59 -3.01
N THR A 10 -5.61 -3.33 -2.50
CA THR A 10 -5.33 -3.37 -1.06
C THR A 10 -5.43 -1.99 -0.42
N ALA A 11 -5.13 -0.93 -1.17
CA ALA A 11 -5.07 0.43 -0.65
C ALA A 11 -6.36 0.86 0.06
N HIS A 12 -6.23 1.31 1.31
CA HIS A 12 -7.32 1.95 2.03
C HIS A 12 -7.90 3.13 1.23
N THR A 13 -9.20 3.39 1.35
CA THR A 13 -9.90 4.41 0.54
C THR A 13 -9.36 5.82 0.74
N ARG A 14 -8.74 6.13 1.87
CA ARG A 14 -8.09 7.45 2.11
C ARG A 14 -6.71 7.60 1.45
N LEU A 15 -6.16 6.54 0.85
CA LEU A 15 -4.89 6.63 0.14
C LEU A 15 -5.14 6.88 -1.34
N SER A 16 -4.48 7.88 -1.92
CA SER A 16 -4.39 8.03 -3.37
C SER A 16 -3.05 7.49 -3.86
N LEU A 17 -3.11 6.72 -4.95
CA LEU A 17 -1.93 6.15 -5.61
C LEU A 17 -1.63 6.94 -6.88
N SER A 18 -0.34 7.26 -7.09
CA SER A 18 0.15 8.04 -8.23
C SER A 18 1.49 7.52 -8.73
N ALA A 19 2.03 8.16 -9.76
CA ALA A 19 3.34 7.83 -10.35
C ALA A 19 3.47 6.34 -10.73
N GLY A 20 2.45 5.78 -11.39
CA GLY A 20 2.42 4.35 -11.74
C GLY A 20 2.41 3.44 -10.51
N ASN A 21 1.64 3.84 -9.49
CA ASN A 21 1.54 3.15 -8.20
C ASN A 21 2.87 3.02 -7.43
N LYS A 22 3.80 3.95 -7.64
CA LYS A 22 5.05 4.04 -6.87
C LYS A 22 4.96 5.04 -5.71
N GLN A 23 3.88 5.80 -5.64
CA GLN A 23 3.67 6.81 -4.63
C GLN A 23 2.29 6.64 -4.01
N ALA A 24 2.22 6.73 -2.69
CA ALA A 24 0.99 6.84 -1.93
C ALA A 24 0.92 8.20 -1.23
N LYS A 25 -0.29 8.76 -1.14
CA LYS A 25 -0.56 9.95 -0.36
C LYS A 25 -1.81 9.72 0.48
N CYS A 26 -1.75 10.12 1.76
CA CYS A 26 -2.92 10.11 2.62
C CYS A 26 -3.73 11.39 2.41
N ASP A 27 -4.95 11.23 1.92
CA ASP A 27 -5.90 12.31 1.70
C ASP A 27 -6.97 12.35 2.81
N ARG A 28 -7.66 13.49 2.89
CA ARG A 28 -8.78 13.66 3.81
C ARG A 28 -10.03 12.93 3.32
N ASP A 29 -10.24 12.95 2.01
CA ASP A 29 -11.41 12.37 1.36
C ASP A 29 -11.14 10.95 0.87
N ASN A 30 -12.21 10.15 0.83
CA ASN A 30 -12.16 8.80 0.28
C ASN A 30 -12.05 8.83 -1.25
N GLN A 31 -11.09 8.10 -1.77
CA GLN A 31 -10.91 7.82 -3.18
C GLN A 31 -11.99 6.85 -3.66
N PRO A 32 -12.45 6.98 -4.92
CA PRO A 32 -13.56 6.21 -5.48
C PRO A 32 -13.14 4.80 -5.89
N TYR A 33 -12.46 4.08 -4.99
CA TYR A 33 -12.10 2.70 -5.24
C TYR A 33 -13.31 1.78 -5.11
N PRO A 34 -13.46 0.78 -5.99
CA PRO A 34 -14.51 -0.22 -5.83
C PRO A 34 -14.25 -1.06 -4.57
N ASP A 35 -15.34 -1.57 -4.00
CA ASP A 35 -15.27 -2.53 -2.89
C ASP A 35 -14.44 -3.75 -3.29
N HIS A 36 -13.55 -4.16 -2.41
CA HIS A 36 -12.66 -5.29 -2.66
C HIS A 36 -12.35 -6.04 -1.35
N PRO A 37 -12.39 -7.38 -1.33
CA PRO A 37 -12.15 -8.16 -0.11
C PRO A 37 -10.75 -7.95 0.46
N GLU A 38 -9.78 -7.66 -0.41
CA GLU A 38 -8.39 -7.41 -0.04
C GLU A 38 -8.09 -5.97 0.41
N ARG A 39 -9.09 -5.08 0.41
CA ARG A 39 -8.92 -3.68 0.81
C ARG A 39 -8.87 -3.53 2.33
N PHE A 40 -7.91 -2.74 2.82
CA PHE A 40 -7.89 -2.30 4.21
C PHE A 40 -9.05 -1.33 4.48
N GLU A 41 -9.80 -1.57 5.56
CA GLU A 41 -10.97 -0.74 5.93
C GLU A 41 -10.74 0.18 7.12
N TYR A 42 -9.85 -0.17 8.05
CA TYR A 42 -9.68 0.60 9.29
C TYR A 42 -8.43 1.46 9.35
N CYS A 43 -7.31 0.99 8.80
CA CYS A 43 -6.04 1.71 8.83
C CYS A 43 -5.63 2.10 7.40
N GLU A 44 -4.99 3.26 7.26
CA GLU A 44 -4.49 3.78 5.99
C GLU A 44 -3.24 3.01 5.52
N GLN A 45 -3.45 1.75 5.13
CA GLN A 45 -2.44 0.81 4.69
C GLN A 45 -2.61 0.44 3.22
N VAL A 46 -1.51 0.00 2.62
CA VAL A 46 -1.44 -0.53 1.26
C VAL A 46 -0.30 -1.55 1.20
N LEU A 47 -0.50 -2.65 0.47
CA LEU A 47 0.54 -3.63 0.18
C LEU A 47 1.05 -3.45 -1.24
N CYS A 48 2.23 -4.00 -1.51
CA CYS A 48 2.72 -4.14 -2.88
C CYS A 48 2.09 -5.37 -3.56
N GLU A 49 2.00 -5.35 -4.89
CA GLU A 49 1.52 -6.48 -5.69
C GLU A 49 2.50 -7.66 -5.63
N GLU A 50 3.80 -7.36 -5.61
CA GLU A 50 4.85 -8.35 -5.64
C GLU A 50 5.07 -9.01 -4.27
N SER A 51 5.25 -10.32 -4.28
CA SER A 51 5.71 -11.07 -3.10
C SER A 51 7.23 -11.08 -3.03
N LEU A 52 7.78 -10.85 -1.83
CA LEU A 52 9.22 -10.89 -1.58
C LEU A 52 9.66 -12.31 -1.21
N THR A 53 10.73 -12.80 -1.84
CA THR A 53 11.34 -14.11 -1.53
C THR A 53 12.87 -13.98 -1.48
N GLY A 54 13.51 -14.69 -0.55
CA GLY A 54 14.96 -14.62 -0.37
C GLY A 54 15.43 -13.30 0.26
N ARG A 55 16.50 -12.72 -0.27
CA ARG A 55 17.07 -11.44 0.21
C ARG A 55 16.64 -10.30 -0.71
N CYS A 56 15.85 -9.38 -0.16
CA CYS A 56 15.26 -8.27 -0.89
C CYS A 56 15.73 -6.93 -0.30
N TYR A 57 15.77 -5.89 -1.14
CA TYR A 57 16.12 -4.53 -0.74
C TYR A 57 15.31 -3.53 -1.55
N TRP A 58 14.73 -2.54 -0.89
CA TRP A 58 14.02 -1.42 -1.48
C TRP A 58 14.25 -0.17 -0.63
N GLU A 59 14.00 0.99 -1.24
CA GLU A 59 14.08 2.30 -0.59
C GLU A 59 12.74 2.99 -0.72
N VAL A 60 12.42 3.84 0.25
CA VAL A 60 11.20 4.65 0.23
C VAL A 60 11.60 6.06 0.61
N GLU A 61 11.22 7.02 -0.21
CA GLU A 61 11.26 8.43 0.14
C GLU A 61 9.89 8.82 0.74
N TRP A 62 9.89 9.47 1.91
CA TRP A 62 8.64 9.91 2.53
C TRP A 62 8.80 11.25 3.27
N SER A 63 7.66 11.88 3.54
CA SER A 63 7.55 13.06 4.40
C SER A 63 6.33 12.93 5.31
N GLY A 64 6.33 13.64 6.43
CA GLY A 64 5.25 13.55 7.41
C GLY A 64 5.33 12.28 8.26
N TRP A 65 4.18 11.68 8.55
CA TRP A 65 4.06 10.50 9.41
C TRP A 65 3.66 9.27 8.59
N GLY A 66 4.36 8.16 8.79
CA GLY A 66 4.09 6.90 8.11
C GLY A 66 5.01 5.79 8.60
N HIS A 67 4.65 4.56 8.24
CA HIS A 67 5.42 3.36 8.56
C HIS A 67 5.72 2.59 7.28
N VAL A 68 6.92 2.02 7.21
CA VAL A 68 7.33 1.08 6.16
C VAL A 68 7.63 -0.25 6.83
N ALA A 69 7.01 -1.32 6.34
CA ALA A 69 7.13 -2.64 6.93
C ALA A 69 6.92 -3.75 5.88
N VAL A 70 7.19 -4.98 6.30
CA VAL A 70 6.82 -6.20 5.56
C VAL A 70 5.71 -6.92 6.30
N ALA A 71 4.80 -7.51 5.55
CA ALA A 71 3.66 -8.25 6.08
C ALA A 71 3.44 -9.53 5.28
N TYR A 72 2.83 -10.53 5.92
CA TYR A 72 2.32 -11.69 5.21
C TYR A 72 1.02 -11.34 4.48
N LYS A 73 0.77 -11.99 3.33
CA LYS A 73 -0.46 -11.79 2.54
C LYS A 73 -1.75 -12.00 3.35
N GLY A 74 -1.69 -12.84 4.39
CA GLY A 74 -2.80 -13.16 5.28
C GLY A 74 -3.01 -12.18 6.45
N ILE A 75 -2.37 -11.01 6.47
CA ILE A 75 -2.64 -9.97 7.48
C ILE A 75 -4.13 -9.59 7.48
N SER A 76 -4.70 -9.32 8.67
CA SER A 76 -6.08 -8.81 8.76
C SER A 76 -6.21 -7.46 8.07
N ARG A 77 -7.27 -7.30 7.30
CA ARG A 77 -7.56 -6.07 6.53
C ARG A 77 -8.89 -5.41 6.91
N LYS A 78 -9.63 -6.11 7.76
CA LYS A 78 -10.88 -5.72 8.38
C LYS A 78 -10.69 -5.70 9.89
#